data_AF-A0A7X0APW1-F1
#
_entry.id   AF-A0A7X0APW1-F1
#
_cell.length_a   1.000
_cell.length_b   1.000
_cell.length_c   1.000
_cell.angle_alpha   90.00
_cell.angle_beta   90.00
_cell.angle_gamma   90.00
#
_symmetry.space_group_name_H-M   'P 1'
#
loop_
_entity.id
_entity.type
_entity.pdbx_description
1 polymer ?
#
loop_
_entity_poly.entity_id
_entity_poly.type
_entity_poly.pdbx_seq_one_letter_code
_entity_poly.pdbx_strand_id
1 'polypeptide(L)'
;MLISDLKHGPSETVVAELRDYPEWHRHRQRYGVWIIPVNDSVLLEYIETARRRLADLLHPSQQRQPHLTLFVCGFEQQLRVAHDDFSPTQLHDQIESLQGLRSAACSLPLGAPDSFASAVFIPVMDPSGQLTRWRCALEVAAKEVRQATYAPHVTLGLYKRRRKFASDCVRSMRRRRRCE
;
A
#
# COMPACT_ATOMS: atom_id res chain seq x y z
N MET A 1 -11.30 0.28 -3.32
CA MET A 1 -12.12 1.39 -3.81
C MET A 1 -11.51 2.69 -3.29
N LEU A 2 -11.26 3.66 -4.17
CA LEU A 2 -10.59 4.94 -3.86
C LEU A 2 -11.65 6.03 -3.68
N ILE A 3 -11.41 7.08 -2.90
CA ILE A 3 -12.34 8.22 -2.86
C ILE A 3 -12.49 8.86 -4.24
N SER A 4 -11.40 8.91 -5.02
CA SER A 4 -11.46 9.43 -6.39
C SER A 4 -12.31 8.59 -7.35
N ASP A 5 -12.66 7.34 -6.99
CA ASP A 5 -13.69 6.57 -7.70
C ASP A 5 -15.08 7.10 -7.29
N LEU A 6 -15.57 8.08 -8.05
CA LEU A 6 -16.81 8.77 -7.74
C LEU A 6 -18.07 7.88 -7.80
N LYS A 7 -17.97 6.64 -8.30
CA LYS A 7 -19.10 5.70 -8.39
C LYS A 7 -19.09 4.67 -7.28
N HIS A 8 -17.92 4.20 -6.86
CA HIS A 8 -17.79 3.13 -5.86
C HIS A 8 -16.88 3.48 -4.68
N GLY A 9 -16.43 4.73 -4.58
CA GLY A 9 -15.59 5.21 -3.49
C GLY A 9 -16.32 5.19 -2.15
N PRO A 10 -15.57 5.05 -1.04
CA PRO A 10 -16.17 5.07 0.28
C PRO A 10 -16.85 6.44 0.53
N SER A 11 -18.02 6.42 1.19
CA SER A 11 -18.77 7.64 1.57
C SER A 11 -18.30 8.25 2.89
N GLU A 12 -17.50 7.50 3.65
CA GLU A 12 -16.97 7.90 4.94
C GLU A 12 -15.66 7.18 5.26
N THR A 13 -14.89 7.75 6.19
CA THR A 13 -13.71 7.10 6.75
C THR A 13 -14.11 6.01 7.75
N VAL A 14 -13.34 4.94 7.78
CA VAL A 14 -13.40 3.86 8.76
C VAL A 14 -12.21 4.00 9.68
N VAL A 15 -12.45 3.93 10.99
CA VAL A 15 -11.36 3.96 11.98
C VAL A 15 -10.58 2.66 11.87
N ALA A 16 -9.27 2.75 11.72
CA ALA A 16 -8.40 1.58 11.79
C ALA A 16 -8.03 1.33 13.25
N GLU A 17 -8.43 0.20 13.81
CA GLU A 17 -8.03 -0.17 15.16
C GLU A 17 -6.53 -0.51 15.20
N LEU A 18 -5.77 0.20 16.03
CA LEU A 18 -4.37 -0.12 16.30
C LEU A 18 -4.29 -1.18 17.39
N ARG A 19 -4.64 -2.41 17.03
CA ARG A 19 -4.56 -3.57 17.93
C ARG A 19 -3.85 -4.74 17.27
N ASP A 20 -3.51 -5.71 18.09
CA ASP A 20 -3.13 -7.02 17.58
C ASP A 20 -4.36 -7.78 17.08
N TYR A 21 -4.18 -8.61 16.07
CA TYR A 21 -5.24 -9.41 15.42
C TYR A 21 -4.90 -10.91 15.50
N PRO A 22 -4.87 -11.52 16.70
CA PRO A 22 -4.53 -12.93 16.91
C PRO A 22 -5.40 -13.90 16.12
N GLU A 23 -6.67 -13.53 15.89
CA GLU A 23 -7.61 -14.26 15.05
C GLU A 23 -7.13 -14.40 13.59
N TRP A 24 -6.40 -13.40 13.10
CA TRP A 24 -5.89 -13.35 11.74
C TRP A 24 -4.55 -14.08 11.62
N HIS A 25 -3.58 -13.73 12.47
CA HIS A 25 -2.24 -14.32 12.37
C HIS A 25 -2.14 -15.71 13.02
N ARG A 26 -3.11 -16.16 13.82
CA ARG A 26 -3.17 -17.52 14.40
C ARG A 26 -1.86 -17.91 15.11
N HIS A 27 -1.34 -17.00 15.93
CA HIS A 27 -0.06 -17.12 16.64
C HIS A 27 1.21 -17.13 15.77
N ARG A 28 1.10 -17.01 14.44
CA ARG A 28 2.25 -16.84 13.55
C ARG A 28 2.79 -15.43 13.71
N GLN A 29 4.10 -15.29 13.94
CA GLN A 29 4.71 -14.03 14.39
C GLN A 29 5.35 -13.22 13.28
N ARG A 30 5.73 -13.85 12.18
CA ARG A 30 6.50 -13.22 11.09
C ARG A 30 5.63 -13.17 9.84
N TYR A 31 5.54 -12.00 9.23
CA TYR A 31 4.74 -11.75 8.04
C TYR A 31 5.65 -11.25 6.90
N GLY A 32 5.69 -12.01 5.82
CA GLY A 32 6.48 -11.75 4.63
C GLY A 32 5.80 -10.75 3.70
N VAL A 33 6.52 -9.67 3.38
CA VAL A 33 6.09 -8.64 2.44
C VAL A 33 7.31 -8.08 1.72
N TRP A 34 7.18 -7.88 0.40
CA TRP A 34 8.15 -7.12 -0.38
C TRP A 34 7.76 -5.66 -0.38
N ILE A 35 8.70 -4.80 -0.01
CA ILE A 35 8.53 -3.36 0.04
C ILE A 35 9.61 -2.65 -0.77
N ILE A 36 9.26 -1.49 -1.30
CA ILE A 36 10.22 -0.51 -1.82
C ILE A 36 10.30 0.60 -0.77
N PRO A 37 11.42 0.73 -0.04
CA PRO A 37 11.57 1.78 0.95
C PRO A 37 11.66 3.15 0.26
N VAL A 38 11.03 4.15 0.86
CA VAL A 38 11.18 5.55 0.43
C VAL A 38 12.40 6.13 1.15
N ASN A 39 13.45 6.41 0.39
CA ASN A 39 14.70 6.96 0.92
C ASN A 39 15.01 8.38 0.42
N ASP A 40 14.24 8.87 -0.57
CA ASP A 40 14.42 10.23 -1.11
C ASP A 40 14.03 11.29 -0.07
N SER A 41 14.95 12.19 0.26
CA SER A 41 14.77 13.16 1.35
C SER A 41 13.65 14.16 1.07
N VAL A 42 13.50 14.58 -0.20
CA VAL A 42 12.46 15.54 -0.60
C VAL A 42 11.08 14.91 -0.46
N LEU A 43 10.94 13.65 -0.88
CA LEU A 43 9.71 12.90 -0.71
C LEU A 43 9.41 12.61 0.76
N LEU A 44 10.42 12.28 1.57
CA LEU A 44 10.24 12.10 3.02
C LEU A 44 9.73 13.38 3.68
N GLU A 45 10.29 14.54 3.35
CA GLU A 45 9.83 15.83 3.87
C GLU A 45 8.39 16.16 3.43
N TYR A 46 8.04 15.85 2.18
CA TYR A 46 6.67 15.99 1.68
C TYR A 46 5.69 15.11 2.48
N ILE A 47 6.05 13.84 2.70
CA ILE A 47 5.24 12.88 3.48
C ILE A 47 5.03 13.39 4.90
N GLU A 48 6.09 13.84 5.58
CA GLU A 48 5.98 14.35 6.95
C GLU A 48 5.17 15.64 7.03
N THR A 49 5.28 16.51 6.02
CA THR A 49 4.44 17.70 5.92
C THR A 49 2.97 17.36 5.71
N ALA A 50 2.67 16.38 4.85
CA ALA A 50 1.30 15.90 4.65
C ALA A 50 0.73 15.25 5.91
N ARG A 51 1.51 14.43 6.62
CA ARG A 51 1.15 13.82 7.90
C ARG A 51 0.83 14.87 8.96
N ARG A 52 1.65 15.91 9.11
CA ARG A 52 1.40 17.02 10.04
C ARG A 52 0.08 17.75 9.75
N ARG A 53 -0.21 18.02 8.47
CA ARG A 53 -1.49 18.66 8.06
C ARG A 53 -2.71 17.78 8.35
N LEU A 54 -2.52 16.46 8.42
CA LEU A 54 -3.58 15.48 8.67
C LEU A 54 -3.55 14.92 10.10
N ALA A 55 -2.77 15.51 11.01
CA ALA A 55 -2.56 14.98 12.35
C ALA A 55 -3.85 14.85 13.17
N ASP A 56 -4.87 15.68 12.90
CA ASP A 56 -6.18 15.59 13.55
C ASP A 56 -7.03 14.39 13.10
N LEU A 57 -6.72 13.84 11.92
CA LEU A 57 -7.45 12.76 11.28
C LEU A 57 -6.73 11.40 11.39
N LEU A 58 -5.40 11.42 11.49
CA LEU A 58 -4.58 10.21 11.46
C LEU A 58 -4.10 9.81 12.85
N HIS A 59 -3.90 8.50 13.02
CA HIS A 59 -3.08 7.99 14.12
C HIS A 59 -1.63 8.47 13.97
N PRO A 60 -0.90 8.71 15.08
CA PRO A 60 0.53 8.96 15.03
C PRO A 60 1.26 7.83 14.29
N SER A 61 2.05 8.15 13.26
CA SER A 61 2.66 7.17 12.36
C SER A 61 4.13 6.86 12.67
N GLN A 62 4.61 7.18 13.88
CA GLN A 62 6.04 7.29 14.20
C GLN A 62 6.85 5.99 14.07
N GLN A 63 6.20 4.83 13.91
CA GLN A 63 6.88 3.53 13.95
C GLN A 63 7.16 2.91 12.56
N ARG A 64 6.65 3.48 11.47
CA ARG A 64 6.80 2.87 10.13
C ARG A 64 7.50 3.80 9.15
N GLN A 65 8.68 3.37 8.68
CA GLN A 65 9.36 3.97 7.55
C GLN A 65 8.40 4.02 6.36
N PRO A 66 8.25 5.16 5.65
CA PRO A 66 7.43 5.23 4.45
C PRO A 66 7.92 4.25 3.38
N HIS A 67 6.99 3.52 2.77
CA HIS A 67 7.28 2.49 1.78
C HIS A 67 6.11 2.30 0.83
N LEU A 68 6.41 1.72 -0.33
CA LEU A 68 5.44 1.15 -1.26
C LEU A 68 5.43 -0.37 -1.04
N THR A 69 4.28 -0.93 -0.67
CA THR A 69 4.11 -2.38 -0.58
C THR A 69 4.02 -2.98 -1.97
N LEU A 70 5.03 -3.74 -2.40
CA LEU A 70 5.10 -4.32 -3.74
C LEU A 70 4.33 -5.63 -3.85
N PHE A 71 4.48 -6.53 -2.89
CA PHE A 71 3.91 -7.87 -2.92
C PHE A 71 3.70 -8.43 -1.52
N VAL A 72 2.57 -9.09 -1.26
CA VAL A 72 2.22 -9.65 0.04
C VAL A 72 2.32 -11.18 -0.01
N CYS A 73 3.26 -11.75 0.75
CA CYS A 73 3.56 -13.18 0.68
C CYS A 73 2.73 -14.03 1.65
N GLY A 74 2.54 -13.57 2.89
CA GLY A 74 1.83 -14.33 3.93
C GLY A 74 2.66 -14.49 5.21
N PHE A 75 2.32 -15.46 6.05
CA PHE A 75 2.99 -15.76 7.31
C PHE A 75 4.13 -16.73 7.11
N GLU A 76 5.32 -16.37 7.59
CA GLU A 76 6.48 -17.23 7.48
C GLU A 76 6.28 -18.51 8.30
N GLN A 77 6.37 -19.67 7.64
CA GLN A 77 6.26 -20.99 8.24
C GLN A 77 7.28 -21.94 7.60
N GLN A 78 7.79 -22.91 8.36
CA GLN A 78 8.73 -23.90 7.83
C GLN A 78 8.10 -24.78 6.74
N LEU A 79 6.82 -25.15 6.95
CA LEU A 79 6.04 -25.95 6.03
C LEU A 79 4.74 -25.21 5.70
N ARG A 80 4.27 -25.39 4.47
CA ARG A 80 3.03 -24.76 4.01
C ARG A 80 1.84 -25.64 4.35
N VAL A 81 1.05 -25.21 5.33
CA VAL A 81 -0.17 -25.91 5.77
C VAL A 81 -1.41 -25.09 5.40
N ALA A 82 -1.36 -23.78 5.68
CA ALA A 82 -2.39 -22.83 5.33
C ALA A 82 -2.08 -22.12 3.99
N HIS A 83 -3.14 -21.61 3.35
CA HIS A 83 -3.03 -20.91 2.07
C HIS A 83 -2.19 -19.62 2.13
N ASP A 84 -2.12 -19.02 3.32
CA ASP A 84 -1.39 -17.81 3.66
C ASP A 84 -0.03 -18.10 4.32
N ASP A 85 0.44 -19.35 4.33
CA ASP A 85 1.79 -19.69 4.76
C ASP A 85 2.81 -19.42 3.63
N PHE A 86 3.97 -18.90 4.02
CA PHE A 86 5.09 -18.52 3.17
C PHE A 86 6.36 -19.21 3.65
N SER A 87 6.96 -20.07 2.82
CA SER A 87 8.12 -20.88 3.23
C SER A 87 9.47 -20.22 2.93
N PRO A 88 10.56 -20.63 3.61
CA PRO A 88 11.91 -20.19 3.28
C PRO A 88 12.31 -20.48 1.81
N THR A 89 11.85 -21.61 1.25
CA THR A 89 12.06 -21.93 -0.17
C THR A 89 11.38 -20.90 -1.08
N GLN A 90 10.13 -20.53 -0.80
CA GLN A 90 9.45 -19.50 -1.58
C GLN A 90 10.14 -18.13 -1.49
N LEU A 91 10.69 -17.78 -0.33
CA LEU A 91 11.51 -16.57 -0.19
C LEU A 91 12.77 -16.64 -1.06
N HIS A 92 13.47 -17.77 -1.02
CA HIS A 92 14.67 -17.98 -1.83
C HIS A 92 14.37 -17.86 -3.33
N ASP A 93 13.34 -18.55 -3.81
CA ASP A 93 12.93 -18.54 -5.22
C ASP A 93 12.49 -17.13 -5.67
N GLN A 94 11.82 -16.36 -4.79
CA GLN A 94 11.48 -14.96 -5.05
C GLN A 94 12.72 -14.07 -5.15
N ILE A 95 13.72 -14.27 -4.28
CA ILE A 95 15.00 -13.55 -4.36
C ILE A 95 15.71 -13.84 -5.69
N GLU A 96 15.83 -15.11 -6.07
CA GLU A 96 16.46 -15.52 -7.32
C GLU A 96 15.72 -14.95 -8.54
N SER A 97 14.39 -15.01 -8.53
CA SER A 97 13.55 -14.46 -9.61
C SER A 97 13.75 -12.96 -9.78
N LEU A 98 13.84 -12.20 -8.68
CA LEU A 98 14.13 -10.77 -8.74
C LEU A 98 15.55 -10.47 -9.23
N GLN A 99 16.55 -11.22 -8.77
CA GLN A 99 17.94 -11.06 -9.22
C GLN A 99 18.10 -11.34 -10.71
N GLY A 100 17.34 -12.30 -11.25
CA GLY A 100 17.33 -12.64 -12.68
C GLY A 100 16.75 -11.55 -13.58
N LEU A 101 15.89 -10.65 -13.08
CA LEU A 101 15.18 -9.68 -13.91
C LEU A 101 16.05 -8.59 -14.53
N ARG A 102 17.30 -8.39 -14.08
CA ARG A 102 18.22 -7.30 -14.49
C ARG A 102 17.45 -6.02 -14.86
N SER A 103 16.83 -5.39 -13.86
CA SER A 103 16.01 -4.18 -14.09
C SER A 103 16.88 -2.94 -14.08
N ALA A 104 16.67 -2.05 -15.05
CA ALA A 104 17.24 -0.70 -15.01
C ALA A 104 16.55 0.13 -13.93
N ALA A 105 17.19 1.24 -13.54
CA ALA A 105 16.49 2.26 -12.76
C ALA A 105 15.23 2.72 -13.51
N CYS A 106 14.14 2.92 -12.78
CA CYS A 106 12.87 3.38 -13.33
C CYS A 106 12.37 4.59 -12.55
N SER A 107 11.48 5.36 -13.19
CA SER A 107 10.77 6.46 -12.53
C SER A 107 9.35 6.02 -12.20
N LEU A 108 8.96 6.22 -10.94
CA LEU A 108 7.62 5.95 -10.44
C LEU A 108 6.97 7.28 -10.04
N PRO A 109 6.23 7.94 -10.95
CA PRO A 109 5.61 9.22 -10.66
C PRO A 109 4.61 9.10 -9.51
N LEU A 110 4.45 10.17 -8.72
CA LEU A 110 3.47 10.23 -7.64
C LEU A 110 2.25 11.05 -8.06
N GLY A 111 1.07 10.57 -7.65
CA GLY A 111 -0.20 11.25 -7.86
C GLY A 111 -0.51 12.26 -6.77
N ALA A 112 -1.63 12.98 -6.93
CA ALA A 112 -2.20 13.74 -5.83
C ALA A 112 -2.68 12.78 -4.71
N PRO A 113 -2.55 13.15 -3.42
CA PRO A 113 -3.04 12.32 -2.33
C PRO A 113 -4.50 11.92 -2.50
N ASP A 114 -4.80 10.67 -2.15
CA ASP A 114 -6.12 10.07 -2.20
C ASP A 114 -6.31 9.18 -0.96
N SER A 115 -7.41 8.44 -0.88
CA SER A 115 -7.72 7.67 0.31
C SER A 115 -8.50 6.40 0.02
N PHE A 116 -8.20 5.38 0.81
CA PHE A 116 -9.08 4.25 1.07
C PHE A 116 -10.03 4.62 2.21
N ALA A 117 -10.99 3.76 2.52
CA ALA A 117 -11.87 3.97 3.67
C ALA A 117 -11.07 4.12 4.98
N SER A 118 -10.00 3.34 5.16
CA SER A 118 -9.23 3.27 6.41
C SER A 118 -7.92 4.07 6.43
N ALA A 119 -7.44 4.55 5.28
CA ALA A 119 -6.11 5.13 5.17
C ALA A 119 -5.99 6.19 4.08
N VAL A 120 -5.22 7.24 4.35
CA VAL A 120 -4.78 8.23 3.35
C VAL A 120 -3.46 7.75 2.75
N PHE A 121 -3.30 7.93 1.45
CA PHE A 121 -2.10 7.52 0.73
C PHE A 121 -1.76 8.44 -0.44
N ILE A 122 -0.54 8.32 -0.97
CA ILE A 122 -0.11 8.94 -2.22
C ILE A 122 -0.11 7.83 -3.30
N PRO A 123 -0.91 7.95 -4.37
CA PRO A 123 -0.86 7.00 -5.48
C PRO A 123 0.52 7.01 -6.13
N VAL A 124 1.00 5.83 -6.54
CA VAL A 124 2.24 5.68 -7.28
C VAL A 124 1.90 5.13 -8.66
N MET A 125 2.39 5.77 -9.71
CA MET A 125 2.14 5.35 -11.08
C MET A 125 3.27 4.48 -11.60
N ASP A 126 2.93 3.56 -12.51
CA ASP A 126 3.88 2.63 -13.13
C ASP A 126 3.77 2.71 -14.67
N PRO A 127 4.09 3.87 -15.28
CA PRO A 127 3.93 4.04 -16.73
C PRO A 127 4.81 3.08 -17.54
N SER A 128 5.95 2.65 -16.99
CA SER A 128 6.86 1.69 -17.62
C SER A 128 6.51 0.22 -17.36
N GLY A 129 5.50 -0.08 -16.54
CA GLY A 129 5.13 -1.46 -16.18
C GLY A 129 6.19 -2.19 -15.32
N GLN A 130 7.08 -1.46 -14.66
CA GLN A 130 8.19 -2.01 -13.90
C GLN A 130 7.73 -2.66 -12.59
N LEU A 131 6.76 -2.05 -11.88
CA LEU A 131 6.15 -2.68 -10.69
C LEU A 131 5.42 -3.96 -11.09
N THR A 132 4.71 -3.92 -12.22
CA THR A 132 4.01 -5.09 -12.77
C THR A 132 5.00 -6.22 -13.05
N ARG A 133 6.12 -5.91 -13.71
CA ARG A 133 7.17 -6.89 -14.01
C ARG A 133 7.79 -7.51 -12.76
N TRP A 134 8.11 -6.70 -11.74
CA TRP A 134 8.63 -7.23 -10.47
C TRP A 134 7.61 -8.13 -9.78
N ARG A 135 6.34 -7.73 -9.75
CA ARG A 135 5.26 -8.55 -9.19
C ARG A 135 5.09 -9.87 -9.94
N CYS A 136 5.13 -9.86 -11.27
CA CYS A 136 5.07 -11.09 -12.05
C CYS A 136 6.21 -12.06 -11.70
N ALA A 137 7.43 -11.57 -11.51
CA ALA A 137 8.54 -12.43 -11.10
C ALA A 137 8.35 -13.00 -9.68
N LEU A 138 7.78 -12.22 -8.76
CA LEU A 138 7.47 -12.69 -7.41
C LEU A 138 6.34 -13.74 -7.39
N GLU A 139 5.35 -13.59 -8.27
CA GLU A 139 4.20 -14.48 -8.38
C GLU A 139 4.58 -15.89 -8.86
N VAL A 140 5.66 -16.03 -9.63
CA VAL A 140 6.15 -17.34 -10.12
C VAL A 140 6.45 -18.30 -8.96
N ALA A 141 7.02 -17.79 -7.87
CA ALA A 141 7.42 -18.58 -6.71
C ALA A 141 6.32 -18.71 -5.64
N ALA A 142 5.47 -17.69 -5.50
CA ALA A 142 4.38 -17.72 -4.53
C ALA A 142 3.21 -16.83 -4.97
N LYS A 143 1.99 -17.34 -4.82
CA LYS A 143 0.77 -16.57 -5.06
C LYS A 143 0.61 -15.46 -4.03
N GLU A 144 0.25 -14.25 -4.45
CA GLU A 144 -0.02 -13.16 -3.51
C GLU A 144 -1.24 -13.49 -2.63
N VAL A 145 -1.14 -13.29 -1.31
CA VAL A 145 -2.27 -13.49 -0.38
C VAL A 145 -3.28 -12.35 -0.41
N ARG A 146 -2.92 -11.23 -1.07
CA ARG A 146 -3.78 -10.05 -1.21
C ARG A 146 -5.07 -10.42 -1.93
N GLN A 147 -6.21 -10.06 -1.33
CA GLN A 147 -7.53 -10.27 -1.93
C GLN A 147 -8.02 -9.10 -2.79
N ALA A 148 -7.57 -7.88 -2.48
CA ALA A 148 -7.95 -6.68 -3.22
C ALA A 148 -7.07 -6.46 -4.45
N THR A 149 -7.62 -5.81 -5.48
CA THR A 149 -6.81 -5.35 -6.63
C THR A 149 -5.61 -4.54 -6.15
N TYR A 150 -4.45 -4.85 -6.71
CA TYR A 150 -3.22 -4.12 -6.42
C TYR A 150 -3.36 -2.67 -6.88
N ALA A 151 -3.24 -1.74 -5.93
CA ALA A 151 -3.16 -0.32 -6.17
C ALA A 151 -1.83 0.15 -5.59
N PRO A 152 -0.81 0.48 -6.39
CA PRO A 152 0.49 0.96 -5.90
C PRO A 152 0.34 2.31 -5.18
N HIS A 153 0.81 2.39 -3.93
CA HIS A 153 0.71 3.60 -3.11
C HIS A 153 1.74 3.64 -1.99
N VAL A 154 1.99 4.85 -1.48
CA VAL A 154 2.69 5.11 -0.21
C VAL A 154 1.67 5.57 0.82
N THR A 155 1.52 4.83 1.91
CA THR A 155 0.55 5.15 2.97
C THR A 155 1.04 6.32 3.82
N LEU A 156 0.22 7.38 3.91
CA LEU A 156 0.48 8.53 4.78
C LEU A 156 0.07 8.23 6.22
N GLY A 157 -1.07 7.56 6.43
CA GLY A 157 -1.47 7.10 7.75
C GLY A 157 -2.90 6.55 7.77
N LEU A 158 -3.25 5.97 8.92
CA LEU A 158 -4.57 5.37 9.15
C LEU A 158 -5.48 6.33 9.90
N TYR A 159 -6.77 6.33 9.56
CA TYR A 159 -7.74 7.20 10.21
C TYR A 159 -8.02 6.78 11.65
N LYS A 160 -7.98 7.74 12.57
CA LYS A 160 -8.40 7.58 13.98
C LYS A 160 -9.83 8.03 14.26
N ARG A 161 -10.51 8.60 13.25
CA ARG A 161 -11.85 9.17 13.37
C ARG A 161 -12.68 8.84 12.14
N ARG A 162 -13.95 8.47 12.36
CA ARG A 162 -14.98 8.35 11.33
C ARG A 162 -15.46 9.75 10.94
N ARG A 163 -15.47 10.05 9.65
CA ARG A 163 -16.00 11.28 9.07
C ARG A 163 -16.64 10.96 7.73
N LYS A 164 -17.82 11.52 7.46
CA LYS A 164 -18.39 11.52 6.12
C LYS A 164 -17.49 12.35 5.21
N PHE A 165 -17.23 11.87 4.00
CA PHE A 165 -16.62 12.74 3.00
C PHE A 165 -17.65 13.80 2.62
N ALA A 166 -17.28 15.08 2.78
CA ALA A 166 -18.17 16.16 2.41
C ALA A 166 -18.51 16.04 0.92
N SER A 167 -19.82 16.09 0.60
CA SER A 167 -20.37 16.05 -0.76
C SER A 167 -19.71 17.10 -1.68
N ASP A 168 -19.21 18.19 -1.09
CA ASP A 168 -18.57 19.30 -1.80
C ASP A 168 -17.10 19.03 -2.16
N CYS A 169 -16.38 18.16 -1.43
CA CYS A 169 -15.02 17.76 -1.77
C CYS A 169 -15.01 16.96 -3.10
N VAL A 170 -16.00 16.07 -3.24
CA VAL A 170 -16.29 15.32 -4.48
C VAL A 170 -16.66 16.26 -5.64
N ARG A 171 -17.36 17.37 -5.39
CA ARG A 171 -17.71 18.37 -6.43
C ARG A 171 -16.53 19.23 -6.87
N SER A 172 -15.57 19.55 -6.00
CA SER A 172 -14.38 20.32 -6.40
C SER A 172 -13.48 19.53 -7.36
N MET A 173 -13.35 18.21 -7.15
CA MET A 173 -12.65 17.30 -8.06
C MET A 173 -13.39 17.11 -9.41
N ARG A 174 -14.73 17.25 -9.44
CA ARG A 174 -15.54 17.25 -10.69
C ARG A 174 -15.28 18.44 -11.60
N ARG A 175 -14.86 19.60 -11.06
CA ARG A 175 -14.60 20.81 -11.87
C ARG A 175 -13.20 20.84 -12.48
N ARG A 176 -12.18 20.26 -11.82
CA ARG A 176 -10.80 20.26 -12.33
C ARG A 176 -10.55 19.33 -13.52
N ARG A 177 -11.34 18.26 -13.71
CA ARG A 177 -11.25 17.36 -14.87
C ARG A 177 -12.05 17.80 -16.12
N ARG A 178 -12.69 18.97 -16.08
CA ARG A 178 -13.46 19.50 -17.23
C ARG A 178 -12.73 20.62 -17.97
N CYS A 179 -11.51 20.95 -17.55
CA CYS A 179 -10.68 22.00 -18.15
C CYS A 179 -9.32 21.47 -18.64
N GLU A 180 -9.21 20.15 -18.83
CA GLU A 180 -8.14 19.54 -19.64
C GLU A 180 -8.79 18.87 -20.85
#